data_AF-A0A3M0WK83-F1
#
_entry.id   AF-A0A3M0WK83-F1
#
_cell.length_a   1.000
_cell.length_b   1.000
_cell.length_c   1.000
_cell.angle_alpha   90.00
_cell.angle_beta   90.00
_cell.angle_gamma   90.00
#
_symmetry.space_group_name_H-M   'P 1'
#
loop_
_entity.id
_entity.type
_entity.pdbx_description
1 polymer ?
#
loop_
_entity_poly.entity_id
_entity_poly.type
_entity_poly.pdbx_seq_one_letter_code
_entity_poly.pdbx_strand_id
1 'polypeptide(L)' 'MSKNSDFFDKVYDVVARIPYGKVTTYGAIAEFCGIKSAARTVGWALNSAKHS' A
#
# COMPACT_ATOMS: atom_id res chain seq x y z
N MET A 1 -2.30 -6.23 19.08
CA MET A 1 -1.89 -6.04 17.67
C MET A 1 -3.02 -5.36 16.92
N SER A 2 -2.86 -4.09 16.54
CA SER A 2 -3.90 -3.35 15.80
C SER A 2 -3.96 -3.80 14.35
N LYS A 3 -5.10 -4.35 13.90
CA LYS A 3 -5.37 -4.83 12.53
C LYS A 3 -4.99 -3.87 11.38
N ASN A 4 -4.86 -2.57 11.66
CA ASN A 4 -4.47 -1.56 10.66
C ASN A 4 -2.98 -1.62 10.30
N SER A 5 -2.13 -2.03 11.25
CA SER A 5 -0.68 -2.17 11.03
C SER A 5 -0.41 -3.20 9.93
N ASP A 6 -1.05 -4.37 10.01
CA ASP A 6 -0.87 -5.46 9.06
C ASP A 6 -1.22 -5.09 7.60
N PHE A 7 -2.21 -4.21 7.39
CA PHE A 7 -2.56 -3.78 6.03
C PHE A 7 -1.56 -2.76 5.50
N PHE A 8 -1.14 -1.79 6.32
CA PHE A 8 -0.16 -0.78 5.91
C PHE A 8 1.22 -1.38 5.68
N ASP A 9 1.67 -2.29 6.54
CA ASP A 9 2.93 -3.01 6.38
C ASP A 9 2.97 -3.80 5.06
N LYS A 10 1.87 -4.47 4.71
CA LYS A 10 1.74 -5.14 3.40
C LYS A 10 1.83 -4.16 2.24
N VAL A 11 1.19 -3.00 2.34
CA VAL A 11 1.27 -1.95 1.31
C VAL A 11 2.71 -1.48 1.13
N TYR A 12 3.43 -1.24 2.21
CA TYR A 12 4.82 -0.81 2.15
C TYR A 12 5.74 -1.88 1.56
N ASP A 13 5.56 -3.14 1.93
CA ASP A 13 6.32 -4.27 1.38
C ASP A 13 6.11 -4.42 -0.14
N VAL A 14 4.87 -4.26 -0.61
CA VAL A 14 4.56 -4.31 -2.06
C VAL A 14 5.20 -3.14 -2.80
N VAL A 15 5.13 -1.93 -2.23
CA VAL A 15 5.71 -0.74 -2.84
C VAL A 15 7.24 -0.82 -2.91
N ALA A 16 7.89 -1.39 -1.90
CA ALA A 16 9.34 -1.61 -1.88
C ALA A 16 9.83 -2.58 -2.98
N ARG A 17 8.95 -3.45 -3.49
CA ARG A 17 9.26 -4.40 -4.58
C ARG A 17 9.12 -3.79 -5.98
N ILE A 18 8.59 -2.57 -6.11
CA ILE A 18 8.42 -1.93 -7.42
C ILE A 18 9.81 -1.58 -7.98
N PRO A 19 10.20 -2.14 -9.14
CA PRO A 19 11.51 -1.89 -9.71
C PRO A 19 11.63 -0.45 -10.22
N TYR A 20 12.87 0.06 -10.25
CA TYR A 20 13.16 1.41 -10.72
C TYR A 20 12.67 1.64 -12.16
N GLY A 21 12.09 2.82 -12.41
CA GLY A 21 11.52 3.17 -13.72
C GLY A 21 10.18 2.52 -14.04
N LYS A 22 9.60 1.74 -13.11
CA LYS A 22 8.23 1.23 -13.21
C LYS A 22 7.31 1.94 -12.22
N VAL A 23 6.04 1.94 -12.56
CA VAL A 23 4.97 2.51 -11.75
C VAL A 23 3.83 1.50 -11.64
N THR A 24 3.07 1.59 -10.56
CA THR A 24 1.83 0.83 -10.35
C THR A 24 0.75 1.77 -9.83
N THR A 25 -0.50 1.30 -9.80
CA THR A 25 -1.64 2.09 -9.30
C THR A 25 -2.04 1.65 -7.90
N TYR A 26 -2.66 2.54 -7.13
CA TYR A 26 -3.19 2.21 -5.80
C TYR A 26 -4.23 1.09 -5.85
N GLY A 27 -5.02 1.01 -6.93
CA GLY A 27 -5.97 -0.08 -7.15
C GLY A 27 -5.26 -1.44 -7.34
N ALA A 28 -4.17 -1.47 -8.11
CA ALA A 28 -3.39 -2.70 -8.30
C ALA A 28 -2.71 -3.16 -7.00
N ILE A 29 -2.18 -2.24 -6.19
CA ILE A 29 -1.62 -2.56 -4.87
C ILE A 29 -2.71 -3.09 -3.94
N ALA A 30 -3.88 -2.46 -3.91
CA ALA A 30 -5.00 -2.87 -3.08
C ALA A 30 -5.54 -4.25 -3.49
N GLU A 31 -5.62 -4.51 -4.80
CA GLU A 31 -5.96 -5.81 -5.37
C GLU A 31 -4.94 -6.89 -4.99
N PHE A 32 -3.64 -6.59 -5.08
CA PHE A 32 -2.57 -7.49 -4.66
C PHE A 32 -2.63 -7.80 -3.16
N CYS A 33 -3.07 -6.83 -2.34
CA CYS A 33 -3.32 -7.02 -0.91
C CYS A 33 -4.64 -7.75 -0.59
N GLY A 34 -5.41 -8.16 -1.61
CA GLY A 34 -6.66 -8.91 -1.47
C GLY A 34 -7.92 -8.07 -1.28
N ILE A 35 -7.84 -6.74 -1.37
CA ILE A 35 -8.98 -5.83 -1.18
C ILE A 35 -9.05 -4.83 -2.32
N LYS A 36 -9.67 -5.19 -3.45
CA LYS A 36 -9.80 -4.31 -4.64
C LYS A 36 -10.39 -2.91 -4.32
N SER A 37 -11.27 -2.80 -3.32
CA SER A 37 -11.91 -1.53 -2.94
C SER A 37 -11.04 -0.64 -2.03
N ALA A 38 -9.88 -1.11 -1.55
CA ALA A 38 -9.05 -0.39 -0.58
C ALA A 38 -8.06 0.61 -1.21
N ALA A 39 -8.22 0.97 -2.49
CA ALA A 39 -7.31 1.91 -3.17
C ALA A 39 -7.14 3.25 -2.43
N ARG A 40 -8.21 3.75 -1.80
CA ARG A 40 -8.17 4.99 -1.01
C ARG A 40 -7.34 4.82 0.27
N THR A 41 -7.47 3.67 0.92
CA THR A 41 -6.71 3.28 2.13
C THR A 41 -5.22 3.15 1.83
N VAL A 42 -4.85 2.61 0.67
CA VAL A 42 -3.44 2.57 0.19
C VAL A 42 -2.88 3.99 0.07
N GLY A 43 -3.65 4.92 -0.49
CA GLY A 43 -3.24 6.33 -0.58
C GLY A 43 -3.02 6.97 0.80
N TRP A 44 -3.86 6.64 1.78
CA TRP A 44 -3.67 7.11 3.16
C TRP A 44 -2.42 6.52 3.80
N ALA A 45 -2.16 5.21 3.63
CA ALA A 45 -0.95 4.55 4.12
C ALA A 45 0.31 5.27 3.60
N LEU A 46 0.39 5.49 2.29
CA LEU A 46 1.54 6.14 1.67
C LEU A 46 1.68 7.62 2.06
N ASN A 47 0.57 8.31 2.34
CA ASN A 47 0.62 9.67 2.87
C ASN A 47 1.12 9.71 4.32
N SER A 48 0.71 8.75 5.15
CA SER A 48 1.17 8.62 6.54
C SER A 48 2.67 8.33 6.63
N ALA A 49 3.24 7.60 5.66
CA ALA A 49 4.69 7.36 5.58
C ALA A 49 5.54 8.63 5.40
N LYS A 50 4.94 9.78 5.05
CA LYS A 50 5.67 11.06 4.94
C LYS A 50 6.00 11.69 6.30
N HIS A 51 5.40 11.22 7.39
CA HIS A 51 5.57 11.78 8.74
C HIS A 51 6.31 10.83 9.71
N SER A 52 6.84 9.70 9.22
CA SER A 52 7.61 8.70 9.98
C SER A 52 9.11 8.86 9.80
#